data_AF-A0AAW5DHG8-F1
#
_entry.id   AF-A0AAW5DHG8-F1
#
_cell.length_a   1.000
_cell.length_b   1.000
_cell.length_c   1.000
_cell.angle_alpha   90.00
_cell.angle_beta   90.00
_cell.angle_gamma   90.00
#
_symmetry.space_group_name_H-M   'P 1'
#
loop_
_entity.id
_entity.type
_entity.pdbx_description
1 polymer ?
#
loop_
_entity_poly.entity_id
_entity_poly.type
_entity_poly.pdbx_seq_one_letter_code
_entity_poly.pdbx_strand_id
1 'polypeptide(L)' 'MIIVTNASDNDITRAAITFKPGENKFKTGELSDGKRAQISAHPKLKVVVVEDRSIETKAQPKAQEKKS' A
#
# COMPACT_ATOMS: atom_id res chain seq x y z
N MET A 1 4.83 -7.99 -1.78
CA MET A 1 3.75 -7.75 -0.80
C MET A 1 2.71 -6.83 -1.42
N ILE A 2 1.44 -6.96 -1.06
CA ILE A 2 0.39 -6.03 -1.49
C ILE A 2 -0.06 -5.25 -0.25
N ILE A 3 -0.13 -3.93 -0.36
CA ILE A 3 -0.60 -3.06 0.71
C ILE A 3 -1.88 -2.41 0.24
N VAL A 4 -2.93 -2.50 1.04
CA VAL A 4 -4.19 -1.78 0.81
C VAL A 4 -4.36 -0.76 1.92
N THR A 5 -4.34 0.52 1.57
CA THR A 5 -4.57 1.61 2.51
C THR A 5 -6.04 1.99 2.53
N ASN A 6 -6.66 1.91 3.70
CA ASN A 6 -7.98 2.47 3.98
C ASN A 6 -7.82 3.88 4.57
N ALA A 7 -8.21 4.88 3.80
CA ALA A 7 -8.18 6.30 4.20
C ALA A 7 -9.41 6.72 5.03
N SER A 8 -10.31 5.79 5.36
CA SER A 8 -11.48 6.04 6.18
C SER A 8 -11.20 5.66 7.63
N ASP A 9 -11.82 6.38 8.56
CA ASP A 9 -11.77 6.10 10.01
C ASP A 9 -12.63 4.89 10.43
N ASN A 10 -13.27 4.23 9.47
CA ASN A 10 -14.15 3.09 9.69
C ASN A 10 -13.70 1.90 8.84
N ASP A 11 -14.06 0.71 9.31
CA ASP A 11 -13.85 -0.54 8.57
C ASP A 11 -14.62 -0.52 7.25
N ILE A 12 -13.95 -0.92 6.16
CA ILE A 12 -14.57 -1.04 4.84
C ILE A 12 -14.52 -2.50 4.41
N THR A 13 -15.67 -3.09 4.08
CA THR A 13 -15.73 -4.46 3.57
C THR A 13 -15.89 -4.44 2.05
N ARG A 14 -14.95 -5.06 1.32
CA ARG A 14 -15.03 -5.19 -0.15
C ARG A 14 -14.30 -6.44 -0.62
N ALA A 15 -14.77 -7.04 -1.72
CA ALA A 15 -14.22 -8.31 -2.24
C ALA A 15 -14.17 -9.45 -1.20
N ALA A 16 -15.15 -9.47 -0.27
CA ALA A 16 -15.20 -10.35 0.91
C ALA A 16 -14.04 -10.20 1.92
N ILE A 17 -13.40 -9.02 1.95
CA ILE A 17 -12.30 -8.69 2.87
C ILE A 17 -12.68 -7.42 3.63
N THR A 18 -12.47 -7.43 4.95
CA THR A 18 -12.63 -6.24 5.80
C THR A 18 -11.30 -5.51 5.93
N PHE A 19 -11.25 -4.26 5.49
CA PHE A 19 -10.10 -3.37 5.57
C PHE A 19 -10.24 -2.46 6.77
N LYS A 20 -9.34 -2.61 7.75
CA LYS A 20 -9.26 -1.69 8.89
C LYS A 20 -8.71 -0.33 8.46
N PRO A 21 -9.03 0.76 9.18
CA PRO A 21 -8.39 2.05 8.98
C PRO A 21 -6.86 1.94 8.95
N GLY A 22 -6.21 2.62 8.00
CA GLY A 22 -4.75 2.55 7.81
C GLY A 22 -4.32 1.46 6.83
N GLU A 23 -3.15 0.86 7.07
CA GLU A 23 -2.50 -0.07 6.13
C GLU A 23 -2.84 -1.53 6.43
N ASN A 24 -3.39 -2.23 5.42
CA ASN A 24 -3.67 -3.66 5.47
C ASN A 24 -2.68 -4.37 4.53
N LYS A 25 -1.88 -5.29 5.09
CA LYS A 25 -0.81 -5.99 4.35
C LYS A 25 -1.27 -7.39 3.96
N PHE A 26 -1.10 -7.72 2.69
CA PHE A 26 -1.46 -9.01 2.08
C PHE A 26 -0.24 -9.62 1.39
N LYS A 27 -0.15 -10.95 1.37
CA LYS A 27 0.92 -11.62 0.63
C LYS A 27 0.72 -11.45 -0.88
N THR A 28 1.82 -11.47 -1.64
CA THR A 28 1.73 -11.49 -3.11
C THR A 28 0.99 -12.76 -3.54
N GLY A 29 -0.08 -12.61 -4.34
CA GLY A 29 -0.94 -13.72 -4.76
C GLY A 29 -2.18 -13.95 -3.91
N GLU A 30 -2.27 -13.36 -2.71
CA GLU A 30 -3.44 -13.48 -1.82
C GLU A 30 -4.65 -12.70 -2.35
N LEU A 31 -4.36 -11.60 -3.06
CA LEU A 31 -5.35 -10.83 -3.83
C LEU A 31 -5.18 -11.12 -5.32
N SER A 32 -6.17 -11.81 -5.90
CA SER A 32 -6.32 -11.98 -7.35
C SER A 32 -6.62 -10.65 -8.04
N ASP A 33 -6.36 -10.54 -9.34
CA ASP A 33 -6.60 -9.32 -10.12
C ASP A 33 -8.04 -8.80 -10.01
N GLY A 34 -9.04 -9.69 -10.06
CA GLY A 34 -10.44 -9.31 -9.88
C GLY A 34 -10.72 -8.68 -8.51
N LYS A 35 -10.12 -9.21 -7.43
CA LYS A 35 -10.25 -8.61 -6.08
C LYS A 35 -9.58 -7.24 -6.04
N ARG A 36 -8.40 -7.09 -6.64
CA ARG A 36 -7.69 -5.80 -6.70
C ARG A 36 -8.48 -4.75 -7.45
N ALA A 37 -9.07 -5.11 -8.59
CA ALA A 37 -9.95 -4.22 -9.35
C ALA A 37 -11.17 -3.78 -8.54
N GLN A 38 -11.80 -4.71 -7.82
CA GLN A 38 -12.90 -4.39 -6.92
C GLN A 38 -12.49 -3.44 -5.80
N ILE A 39 -11.34 -3.68 -5.16
CA ILE A 39 -10.82 -2.84 -4.07
C ILE A 39 -10.46 -1.45 -4.60
N SER A 40 -9.74 -1.37 -5.72
CA SER A 40 -9.32 -0.10 -6.35
C SER A 40 -10.47 0.73 -6.90
N ALA A 41 -11.64 0.12 -7.14
CA ALA A 41 -12.85 0.84 -7.51
C ALA A 41 -13.51 1.57 -6.32
N HIS A 42 -13.00 1.41 -5.08
CA HIS A 42 -13.48 2.17 -3.93
C HIS A 42 -12.64 3.44 -3.74
N PRO A 43 -13.26 4.64 -3.64
CA PRO A 43 -12.52 5.91 -3.60
C PRO A 43 -11.61 6.07 -2.37
N LYS A 44 -11.94 5.38 -1.26
CA LYS A 44 -11.15 5.41 -0.01
C LYS A 44 -10.15 4.26 0.16
N LEU A 45 -10.09 3.32 -0.78
CA LEU A 45 -9.15 2.20 -0.72
C LEU A 45 -8.09 2.35 -1.80
N LYS A 46 -6.81 2.29 -1.42
CA LYS A 46 -5.69 2.38 -2.35
C LYS A 46 -4.89 1.09 -2.32
N VAL A 47 -4.79 0.41 -3.47
CA VAL A 47 -3.97 -0.81 -3.61
C VAL A 47 -2.60 -0.45 -4.13
N VAL A 48 -1.55 -0.88 -3.43
CA VAL A 48 -0.15 -0.70 -3.81
C VAL A 48 0.51 -2.08 -3.84
N VAL A 49 1.07 -2.45 -4.98
CA VAL A 49 1.88 -3.67 -5.10
C VAL A 49 3.33 -3.29 -4.86
N VAL A 50 3.89 -3.77 -3.76
CA VAL A 50 5.32 -3.61 -3.45
C VAL A 50 6.01 -4.89 -3.91
N GLU A 51 6.67 -4.85 -5.06
CA GLU A 51 7.67 -5.86 -5.38
C GLU A 51 8.81 -5.68 -4.38
N ASP A 52 9.22 -6.77 -3.72
CA ASP A 52 10.46 -6.79 -2.94
C ASP A 52 11.63 -6.76 -3.94
N ARG A 53 11.77 -5.64 -4.65
CA ARG A 53 13.07 -5.30 -5.19
C ARG A 53 13.84 -4.85 -3.98
N SER A 54 14.71 -5.74 -3.51
CA SER A 54 15.75 -5.41 -2.54
C SER A 54 16.28 -4.04 -2.91
N ILE A 55 15.99 -3.06 -2.07
CA ILE A 55 16.50 -1.70 -2.23
C ILE A 55 18.00 -1.79 -2.09
N GLU A 56 18.70 -1.98 -3.21
CA GLU A 56 20.09 -1.61 -3.33
C GLU A 56 20.14 -0.16 -2.84
N THR A 57 20.80 0.01 -1.70
CA THR A 57 20.74 1.20 -0.87
C THR A 57 21.39 2.34 -1.64
N LYS A 58 20.62 3.05 -2.48
CA LYS A 58 21.01 4.41 -2.86
C LYS A 58 20.68 5.30 -1.68
N ALA A 59 21.62 5.28 -0.73
CA ALA A 59 21.78 6.28 0.28
C ALA A 59 21.49 7.65 -0.35
N GLN A 60 20.45 8.33 0.15
CA GLN A 60 20.31 9.76 -0.07
C GLN A 60 21.60 10.42 0.43
N PRO A 61 22.32 11.21 -0.39
CA PRO A 61 23.18 12.23 0.17
C PRO A 61 22.23 13.22 0.85
N LYS A 62 22.25 13.23 2.18
CA LYS A 62 21.63 14.31 2.97
C LYS A 62 22.20 15.65 2.49
N ALA A 63 21.27 16.56 2.21
CA ALA A 63 21.34 18.00 2.35
C ALA A 63 22.73 18.67 2.27
N GLN A 64 22.89 19.52 1.25
CA GLN A 64 23.76 20.68 1.34
C GLN A 64 23.38 21.50 2.58
N GLU A 65 24.20 21.47 3.61
CA GLU A 65 24.20 22.50 4.65
C GLU A 65 25.33 23.49 4.33
N LYS A 66 24.92 24.73 4.06
CA LYS A 66 25.78 25.91 3.94
C LYS A 66 26.28 26.35 5.32
N LYS A 67 27.47 26.98 5.33
CA LYS A 67 28.19 27.68 6.42
C LYS A 67 29.01 26.74 7.31
N SER A 68 30.26 27.06 7.68
CA SER A 68 30.91 28.36 7.86
C SER A 68 32.31 28.40 7.28
#